data_AF-A0A2I0QYU7-F1
#
_entry.id   AF-A0A2I0QYU7-F1
#
_cell.length_a   1.000
_cell.length_b   1.000
_cell.length_c   1.000
_cell.angle_alpha   90.00
_cell.angle_beta   90.00
_cell.angle_gamma   90.00
#
_symmetry.space_group_name_H-M   'P 1'
#
loop_
_entity.id
_entity.type
_entity.pdbx_description
1 polymer ?
#
loop_
_entity_poly.entity_id
_entity_poly.type
_entity_poly.pdbx_seq_one_letter_code
_entity_poly.pdbx_strand_id
1 'polypeptide(L)'
;MIFKYKAYSNLLVELGRLDYVVEISEISIKDFLNKLNKSNDPELYLKRKSNEFGIMVSFDQSNNYYNQIVLGNISNVYHLGETFFYELQTEFNSISNEDWKFEQGKTKLDQVILYLKQLNRINNTDKIDDYLIDTFAYYHQLRVYFSHKKTTSVGEIESKYKKAIRHFDSALLKKYKVKNSPKKLEDIDFEDYFLFTQITKDLALRISSLGYPKPKGLASWDVIKKIKKFKDDKDRLSKSIENALITKFGYIKENDSDRLVSEIISHI
;
A
#
# COMPACT_ATOMS: atom_id res chain seq x y z
N MET A 1 3.45 18.57 -0.71
CA MET A 1 3.00 18.53 0.70
C MET A 1 2.80 17.08 1.10
N ILE A 2 3.13 16.72 2.35
CA ILE A 2 2.82 15.39 2.90
C ILE A 2 1.64 15.51 3.86
N PHE A 3 0.64 14.66 3.68
CA PHE A 3 -0.51 14.51 4.58
C PHE A 3 -0.84 13.02 4.71
N LYS A 4 -0.87 12.51 5.94
CA LYS A 4 -1.01 11.08 6.24
C LYS A 4 -2.22 10.87 7.13
N TYR A 5 -3.24 10.20 6.63
CA TYR A 5 -4.36 9.75 7.45
C TYR A 5 -3.90 8.73 8.50
N LYS A 6 -4.70 8.54 9.56
CA LYS A 6 -4.42 7.46 10.51
C LYS A 6 -4.55 6.10 9.80
N ALA A 7 -5.46 5.97 8.84
CA ALA A 7 -5.54 4.84 7.90
C ALA A 7 -4.19 4.47 7.26
N TYR A 8 -3.39 5.46 6.83
CA TYR A 8 -2.06 5.20 6.29
C TYR A 8 -1.11 4.64 7.35
N SER A 9 -1.17 5.17 8.58
CA SER A 9 -0.34 4.68 9.68
C SER A 9 -0.71 3.25 10.08
N ASN A 10 -2.01 2.92 10.10
CA ASN A 10 -2.50 1.56 10.33
C ASN A 10 -1.99 0.61 9.24
N LEU A 11 -2.09 1.01 7.97
CA LEU A 11 -1.56 0.24 6.84
C LEU A 11 -0.08 -0.08 7.02
N LEU A 12 0.75 0.90 7.42
CA LEU A 12 2.18 0.67 7.65
C LEU A 12 2.44 -0.34 8.77
N VAL A 13 1.67 -0.26 9.87
CA VAL A 13 1.80 -1.19 11.00
C VAL A 13 1.42 -2.60 10.58
N GLU A 14 0.30 -2.79 9.90
CA GLU A 14 -0.15 -4.12 9.49
C GLU A 14 0.73 -4.72 8.39
N LEU A 15 1.17 -3.91 7.40
CA LEU A 15 2.15 -4.37 6.42
C LEU A 15 3.49 -4.71 7.09
N GLY A 16 3.94 -3.95 8.08
CA GLY A 16 5.18 -4.26 8.81
C GLY A 16 5.11 -5.58 9.58
N ARG A 17 3.95 -5.90 10.16
CA ARG A 17 3.72 -7.20 10.81
C ARG A 17 3.70 -8.35 9.80
N LEU A 18 3.06 -8.14 8.64
CA LEU A 18 3.05 -9.13 7.56
C LEU A 18 4.47 -9.35 7.00
N ASP A 19 5.17 -8.26 6.68
CA ASP A 19 6.55 -8.25 6.17
C ASP A 19 7.47 -9.05 7.10
N TYR A 20 7.40 -8.81 8.41
CA TYR A 20 8.17 -9.56 9.41
C TYR A 20 8.00 -11.09 9.30
N VAL A 21 6.76 -11.57 9.20
CA VAL A 21 6.48 -13.01 9.13
C VAL A 21 6.93 -13.59 7.79
N VAL A 22 6.66 -12.89 6.68
CA VAL A 22 7.00 -13.37 5.34
C VAL A 22 8.52 -13.37 5.13
N GLU A 23 9.23 -12.35 5.59
CA GLU A 23 10.69 -12.24 5.48
C GLU A 23 11.42 -13.34 6.28
N ILE A 24 10.99 -13.61 7.51
CA ILE A 24 11.55 -14.72 8.31
C ILE A 24 11.30 -16.06 7.64
N SER A 25 10.09 -16.25 7.11
CA SER A 25 9.72 -17.48 6.38
C SER A 25 10.60 -17.66 5.15
N GLU A 26 10.81 -16.59 4.38
CA GLU A 26 11.64 -16.61 3.18
C GLU A 26 13.11 -16.93 3.49
N ILE A 27 13.69 -16.32 4.53
CA ILE A 27 15.05 -16.63 4.97
C ILE A 27 15.16 -18.11 5.36
N SER A 28 14.18 -18.60 6.12
CA SER A 28 14.15 -20.00 6.58
C SER A 28 14.05 -20.99 5.41
N ILE A 29 13.18 -20.69 4.42
CA ILE A 29 13.03 -21.50 3.21
C ILE A 29 14.34 -21.51 2.42
N LYS A 30 14.95 -20.34 2.17
CA LYS A 30 16.20 -20.26 1.41
C LYS A 30 17.36 -20.96 2.09
N ASP A 31 17.50 -20.80 3.41
CA ASP A 31 18.53 -21.50 4.18
C ASP A 31 18.32 -23.02 4.16
N PHE A 32 17.08 -23.47 4.33
CA PHE A 32 16.72 -24.89 4.28
C PHE A 32 17.05 -25.50 2.91
N LEU A 33 16.61 -24.87 1.82
CA LEU A 33 16.85 -25.33 0.45
C LEU A 33 18.35 -25.30 0.09
N ASN A 34 19.08 -24.25 0.50
CA ASN A 34 20.53 -24.17 0.28
C ASN A 34 21.28 -25.28 1.01
N LYS A 35 20.92 -25.60 2.25
CA LYS A 35 21.50 -26.71 3.02
C LYS A 35 21.14 -28.08 2.45
N LEU A 36 19.89 -28.24 1.99
CA LEU A 36 19.43 -29.44 1.30
C LEU A 36 20.24 -29.67 0.02
N ASN A 37 20.38 -28.65 -0.82
CA ASN A 37 21.08 -28.73 -2.11
C ASN A 37 22.60 -28.93 -1.97
N LYS A 38 23.18 -28.52 -0.85
CA LYS A 38 24.60 -28.74 -0.51
C LYS A 38 24.84 -30.06 0.23
N SER A 39 23.78 -30.78 0.61
CA SER A 39 23.92 -32.08 1.25
C SER A 39 24.36 -33.11 0.23
N ASN A 40 25.33 -33.94 0.59
CA ASN A 40 25.72 -35.11 -0.21
C ASN A 40 24.58 -36.14 -0.29
N ASP A 41 23.68 -36.14 0.70
CA ASP A 41 22.50 -36.99 0.77
C ASP A 41 21.29 -36.13 1.18
N PRO A 42 20.50 -35.63 0.21
CA PRO A 42 19.31 -34.82 0.47
C PRO A 42 18.22 -35.57 1.25
N GLU A 43 18.03 -36.87 1.01
CA GLU A 43 17.00 -37.67 1.70
C GLU A 43 17.32 -37.83 3.19
N LEU A 44 18.57 -38.14 3.52
CA LEU A 44 19.01 -38.23 4.90
C LEU A 44 18.91 -36.87 5.59
N TYR A 45 19.23 -35.77 4.89
CA TYR A 45 19.06 -34.42 5.42
C TYR A 45 17.58 -34.13 5.75
N LEU A 46 16.65 -34.43 4.83
CA LEU A 46 15.22 -34.26 5.04
C LEU A 46 14.71 -35.10 6.21
N LYS A 47 15.10 -36.38 6.28
CA LYS A 47 14.73 -37.28 7.37
C LYS A 47 15.22 -36.75 8.73
N ARG A 48 16.47 -36.29 8.79
CA ARG A 48 17.04 -35.71 10.01
C ARG A 48 16.26 -34.47 10.45
N LYS A 49 15.99 -33.54 9.53
CA LYS A 49 15.24 -32.31 9.85
C LYS A 49 13.78 -32.62 10.21
N SER A 50 13.17 -33.58 9.55
CA SER A 50 11.80 -34.03 9.86
C SER A 50 11.72 -34.57 11.29
N ASN A 51 12.69 -35.38 11.69
CA ASN A 51 12.78 -35.92 13.06
C ASN A 51 13.10 -34.83 14.10
N GLU A 52 13.99 -33.89 13.77
CA GLU A 52 14.39 -32.78 14.65
C GLU A 52 13.21 -31.89 15.05
N PHE A 53 12.32 -31.59 14.09
CA PHE A 53 11.17 -30.72 14.32
C PHE A 53 9.85 -31.47 14.54
N GLY A 54 9.84 -32.80 14.42
CA GLY A 54 8.62 -33.61 14.53
C GLY A 54 7.60 -33.35 13.42
N ILE A 55 8.06 -32.95 12.23
CA ILE A 55 7.22 -32.60 11.08
C ILE A 55 7.68 -33.41 9.87
N MET A 56 6.75 -34.04 9.16
CA MET A 56 7.09 -34.72 7.90
C MET A 56 7.23 -33.70 6.78
N VAL A 57 8.44 -33.62 6.19
CA VAL A 57 8.71 -32.74 5.05
C VAL A 57 8.79 -33.57 3.77
N SER A 58 7.85 -33.32 2.85
CA SER A 58 7.92 -33.82 1.47
C SER A 58 8.62 -32.78 0.59
N PHE A 59 9.45 -33.24 -0.34
CA PHE A 59 10.12 -32.37 -1.29
C PHE A 59 9.44 -32.46 -2.65
N ASP A 60 8.79 -31.37 -3.06
CA ASP A 60 8.33 -31.19 -4.44
C ASP A 60 9.40 -30.40 -5.20
N GLN A 61 9.80 -30.90 -6.36
CA GLN A 61 10.72 -30.20 -7.26
C GLN A 61 10.00 -29.11 -8.07
N SER A 62 8.67 -29.09 -8.08
CA SER A 62 7.89 -28.06 -8.77
C SER A 62 7.86 -26.75 -7.96
N ASN A 63 8.00 -25.61 -8.65
CA ASN A 63 7.90 -24.28 -8.03
C ASN A 63 6.44 -23.87 -7.71
N ASN A 64 5.47 -24.76 -7.95
CA ASN A 64 4.04 -24.42 -7.91
C ASN A 64 3.57 -24.05 -6.51
N TYR A 65 3.95 -24.80 -5.48
CA TYR A 65 3.52 -24.52 -4.10
C TYR A 65 4.16 -23.25 -3.55
N TYR A 66 5.43 -22.99 -3.89
CA TYR A 66 6.09 -21.74 -3.51
C TYR A 66 5.38 -20.54 -4.15
N ASN A 67 5.08 -20.62 -5.45
CA ASN A 67 4.27 -19.61 -6.14
C ASN A 67 2.91 -19.38 -5.46
N GLN A 68 2.20 -20.45 -5.02
CA GLN A 68 0.94 -20.32 -4.28
C GLN A 68 1.09 -19.61 -2.94
N ILE A 69 2.17 -19.88 -2.19
CA ILE A 69 2.47 -19.20 -0.92
C ILE A 69 2.65 -17.69 -1.17
N VAL A 70 3.43 -17.34 -2.20
CA VAL A 70 3.67 -15.95 -2.57
C VAL A 70 2.38 -15.25 -3.02
N LEU A 71 1.56 -15.91 -3.84
CA LEU A 71 0.24 -15.39 -4.24
C LEU A 71 -0.68 -15.15 -3.02
N GLY A 72 -0.64 -16.04 -2.02
CA GLY A 72 -1.34 -15.84 -0.76
C GLY A 72 -0.86 -14.58 -0.02
N ASN A 73 0.45 -14.35 0.03
CA ASN A 73 1.02 -13.15 0.64
C ASN A 73 0.65 -11.88 -0.14
N ILE A 74 0.68 -11.91 -1.48
CA ILE A 74 0.20 -10.83 -2.35
C ILE A 74 -1.28 -10.53 -2.08
N SER A 75 -2.10 -11.57 -1.90
CA SER A 75 -3.52 -11.41 -1.56
C SER A 75 -3.71 -10.67 -0.22
N ASN A 76 -2.89 -10.96 0.78
CA ASN A 76 -2.92 -10.25 2.07
C ASN A 76 -2.53 -8.78 1.93
N VAL A 77 -1.51 -8.46 1.13
CA VAL A 77 -1.11 -7.06 0.84
C VAL A 77 -2.26 -6.30 0.16
N TYR A 78 -2.90 -6.91 -0.84
CA TYR A 78 -4.06 -6.30 -1.50
C TYR A 78 -5.21 -6.05 -0.53
N HIS A 79 -5.51 -7.03 0.34
CA HIS A 79 -6.55 -6.88 1.36
C HIS A 79 -6.27 -5.71 2.31
N LEU A 80 -5.03 -5.58 2.79
CA LEU A 80 -4.63 -4.43 3.62
C LEU A 80 -4.75 -3.09 2.86
N GLY A 81 -4.42 -3.08 1.57
CA GLY A 81 -4.66 -1.94 0.68
C GLY A 81 -6.15 -1.57 0.56
N GLU A 82 -7.05 -2.55 0.46
CA GLU A 82 -8.50 -2.30 0.46
C GLU A 82 -8.99 -1.75 1.81
N THR A 83 -8.52 -2.33 2.92
CA THR A 83 -8.82 -1.83 4.26
C THR A 83 -8.40 -0.38 4.42
N PHE A 84 -7.21 -0.02 3.93
CA PHE A 84 -6.77 1.37 3.88
C PHE A 84 -7.77 2.28 3.15
N PHE A 85 -8.31 1.88 1.99
CA PHE A 85 -9.28 2.71 1.27
C PHE A 85 -10.59 2.90 2.04
N TYR A 86 -11.07 1.89 2.77
CA TYR A 86 -12.25 2.00 3.63
C TYR A 86 -12.01 2.90 4.85
N GLU A 87 -10.88 2.74 5.53
CA GLU A 87 -10.51 3.58 6.66
C GLU A 87 -10.30 5.03 6.22
N LEU A 88 -9.63 5.25 5.08
CA LEU A 88 -9.45 6.56 4.47
C LEU A 88 -10.80 7.25 4.20
N GLN A 89 -11.75 6.55 3.57
CA GLN A 89 -13.09 7.09 3.30
C GLN A 89 -13.77 7.50 4.61
N THR A 90 -13.72 6.66 5.63
CA THR A 90 -14.34 6.91 6.93
C THR A 90 -13.74 8.15 7.60
N GLU A 91 -12.40 8.25 7.63
CA GLU A 91 -11.70 9.40 8.18
C GLU A 91 -11.97 10.68 7.39
N PHE A 92 -11.92 10.61 6.05
CA PHE A 92 -12.20 11.74 5.18
C PHE A 92 -13.61 12.29 5.42
N ASN A 93 -14.63 11.43 5.41
CA ASN A 93 -16.03 11.82 5.62
C ASN A 93 -16.23 12.47 7.00
N SER A 94 -15.58 11.93 8.04
CA SER A 94 -15.61 12.49 9.39
C SER A 94 -15.03 13.91 9.47
N ILE A 95 -13.97 14.21 8.71
CA ILE A 95 -13.30 15.52 8.75
C ILE A 95 -13.99 16.52 7.81
N SER A 96 -14.39 16.08 6.63
CA SER A 96 -14.99 16.92 5.59
C SER A 96 -16.50 17.13 5.79
N ASN A 97 -17.13 16.37 6.69
CA ASN A 97 -18.59 16.28 6.82
C ASN A 97 -19.26 15.93 5.47
N GLU A 98 -18.69 14.94 4.79
CA GLU A 98 -19.17 14.39 3.51
C GLU A 98 -19.70 12.96 3.71
N ASP A 99 -20.47 12.46 2.73
CA ASP A 99 -21.02 11.09 2.73
C ASP A 99 -20.56 10.33 1.47
N TRP A 100 -19.26 10.37 1.17
CA TRP A 100 -18.71 9.59 0.06
C TRP A 100 -18.76 8.09 0.40
N LYS A 101 -19.29 7.29 -0.51
CA LYS A 101 -19.45 5.83 -0.35
C LYS A 101 -18.89 5.07 -1.54
N PHE A 102 -18.40 3.86 -1.28
CA PHE A 102 -17.99 2.95 -2.34
C PHE A 102 -19.19 2.22 -2.94
N GLU A 103 -19.24 2.21 -4.27
CA GLU A 103 -20.14 1.38 -5.06
C GLU A 103 -19.65 -0.07 -5.15
N GLN A 104 -20.60 -0.99 -5.28
CA GLN A 104 -20.35 -2.41 -5.53
C GLN A 104 -19.90 -2.64 -6.99
N GLY A 105 -19.17 -3.73 -7.23
CA GLY A 105 -18.73 -4.13 -8.58
C GLY A 105 -17.60 -3.31 -9.20
N LYS A 106 -17.07 -2.29 -8.50
CA LYS A 106 -15.92 -1.48 -8.94
C LYS A 106 -14.75 -1.64 -7.97
N THR A 107 -13.52 -1.58 -8.49
CA THR A 107 -12.32 -1.59 -7.65
C THR A 107 -12.30 -0.35 -6.76
N LYS A 108 -11.72 -0.47 -5.56
CA LYS A 108 -11.68 0.64 -4.60
C LYS A 108 -10.73 1.74 -5.05
N LEU A 109 -9.58 1.36 -5.62
CA LEU A 109 -8.61 2.29 -6.19
C LEU A 109 -9.22 3.18 -7.28
N ASP A 110 -9.95 2.60 -8.25
CA ASP A 110 -10.56 3.38 -9.33
C ASP A 110 -11.56 4.41 -8.80
N GLN A 111 -12.34 4.02 -7.78
CA GLN A 111 -13.31 4.89 -7.13
C GLN A 111 -12.63 6.03 -6.35
N VAL A 112 -11.54 5.75 -5.63
CA VAL A 112 -10.73 6.78 -4.97
C VAL A 112 -10.18 7.78 -5.99
N ILE A 113 -9.57 7.28 -7.08
CA ILE A 113 -9.00 8.15 -8.12
C ILE A 113 -10.09 9.03 -8.75
N LEU A 114 -11.25 8.45 -9.08
CA LEU A 114 -12.37 9.20 -9.65
C LEU A 114 -12.85 10.29 -8.68
N TYR A 115 -13.00 9.96 -7.41
CA TYR A 115 -13.42 10.90 -6.38
C TYR A 115 -12.41 12.06 -6.21
N LEU A 116 -11.11 11.75 -6.14
CA LEU A 116 -10.06 12.77 -6.07
C LEU A 116 -10.02 13.68 -7.31
N LYS A 117 -10.32 13.14 -8.50
CA LYS A 117 -10.49 13.95 -9.73
C LYS A 117 -11.70 14.89 -9.61
N GLN A 118 -12.84 14.41 -9.12
CA GLN A 118 -14.04 15.25 -8.90
C GLN A 118 -13.78 16.38 -7.90
N LEU A 119 -12.91 16.16 -6.91
CA LEU A 119 -12.45 17.20 -5.98
C LEU A 119 -11.38 18.14 -6.56
N ASN A 120 -10.99 17.99 -7.83
CA ASN A 120 -9.88 18.69 -8.49
C ASN A 120 -8.54 18.53 -7.76
N ARG A 121 -8.34 17.40 -7.06
CA ARG A 121 -7.07 17.07 -6.37
C ARG A 121 -6.07 16.38 -7.29
N ILE A 122 -6.56 15.76 -8.36
CA ILE A 122 -5.74 15.16 -9.40
C ILE A 122 -5.87 16.00 -10.67
N ASN A 123 -4.75 16.54 -11.15
CA ASN A 123 -4.66 17.38 -12.35
C ASN A 123 -3.34 17.08 -13.12
N ASN A 124 -2.97 17.93 -14.08
CA ASN A 124 -1.77 17.72 -14.89
C ASN A 124 -0.46 17.81 -14.09
N THR A 125 -0.42 18.59 -13.00
CA THR A 125 0.77 18.78 -12.15
C THR A 125 0.76 17.85 -10.94
N ASP A 126 -0.41 17.59 -10.38
CA ASP A 126 -0.62 16.76 -9.20
C ASP A 126 -1.33 15.47 -9.61
N LYS A 127 -0.55 14.44 -9.97
CA LYS A 127 -1.10 13.12 -10.29
C LYS A 127 -0.52 12.01 -9.44
N ILE A 128 -1.24 10.90 -9.38
CA ILE A 128 -0.69 9.62 -8.93
C ILE A 128 0.08 9.05 -10.11
N ASP A 129 1.31 8.59 -9.87
CA ASP A 129 2.14 8.04 -10.94
C ASP A 129 1.50 6.78 -11.54
N ASP A 130 1.54 6.68 -12.87
CA ASP A 130 0.88 5.61 -13.61
C ASP A 130 1.44 4.22 -13.23
N TYR A 131 2.74 4.14 -12.89
CA TYR A 131 3.36 2.89 -12.44
C TYR A 131 2.77 2.39 -11.11
N LEU A 132 2.33 3.27 -10.20
CA LEU A 132 1.69 2.85 -8.95
C LEU A 132 0.32 2.21 -9.25
N ILE A 133 -0.44 2.83 -10.14
CA ILE A 133 -1.79 2.38 -10.51
C ILE A 133 -1.72 1.06 -11.26
N ASP A 134 -0.91 1.00 -12.33
CA ASP A 134 -0.83 -0.18 -13.20
C ASP A 134 -0.23 -1.39 -12.46
N THR A 135 0.76 -1.17 -11.59
CA THR A 135 1.37 -2.25 -10.80
C THR A 135 0.42 -2.75 -9.72
N PHE A 136 -0.28 -1.86 -9.01
CA PHE A 136 -1.30 -2.27 -8.04
C PHE A 136 -2.45 -3.04 -8.72
N ALA A 137 -2.89 -2.58 -9.89
CA ALA A 137 -3.92 -3.26 -10.67
C ALA A 137 -3.47 -4.63 -11.19
N TYR A 138 -2.18 -4.80 -11.52
CA TYR A 138 -1.62 -6.10 -11.88
C TYR A 138 -1.67 -7.08 -10.69
N TYR A 139 -1.16 -6.69 -9.53
CA TYR A 139 -1.18 -7.55 -8.35
C TYR A 139 -2.61 -7.83 -7.84
N HIS A 140 -3.55 -6.90 -8.02
CA HIS A 140 -4.98 -7.17 -7.82
C HIS A 140 -5.48 -8.34 -8.68
N GLN A 141 -5.12 -8.38 -9.96
CA GLN A 141 -5.51 -9.49 -10.84
C GLN A 141 -4.88 -10.82 -10.43
N LEU A 142 -3.66 -10.81 -9.90
CA LEU A 142 -3.06 -12.02 -9.31
C LEU A 142 -3.84 -12.52 -8.09
N ARG A 143 -4.30 -11.61 -7.23
CA ARG A 143 -5.19 -11.95 -6.11
C ARG A 143 -6.52 -12.54 -6.58
N VAL A 144 -7.11 -11.97 -7.64
CA VAL A 144 -8.35 -12.49 -8.24
C VAL A 144 -8.12 -13.89 -8.80
N TYR A 145 -7.03 -14.11 -9.53
CA TYR A 145 -6.63 -15.43 -10.03
C TYR A 145 -6.46 -16.46 -8.91
N PHE A 146 -5.74 -16.08 -7.85
CA PHE A 146 -5.52 -16.94 -6.68
C PHE A 146 -6.84 -17.35 -6.02
N SER A 147 -7.80 -16.42 -5.89
CA SER A 147 -9.10 -16.66 -5.26
C SER A 147 -10.09 -17.40 -6.18
N HIS A 148 -10.02 -17.15 -7.49
CA HIS A 148 -11.04 -17.54 -8.47
C HIS A 148 -10.41 -18.06 -9.77
N LYS A 149 -9.49 -19.02 -9.64
CA LYS A 149 -8.71 -19.59 -10.75
C LYS A 149 -9.53 -20.03 -11.96
N LYS A 150 -10.76 -20.51 -11.74
CA LYS A 150 -11.66 -21.01 -12.81
C LYS A 150 -12.33 -19.92 -13.64
N THR A 151 -12.46 -18.70 -13.12
CA THR A 151 -13.22 -17.62 -13.76
C THR A 151 -12.35 -16.45 -14.20
N THR A 152 -11.06 -16.45 -13.83
CA THR A 152 -10.15 -15.35 -14.13
C THR A 152 -9.55 -15.53 -15.53
N SER A 153 -9.65 -14.50 -16.37
CA SER A 153 -9.06 -14.50 -17.70
C SER A 153 -7.55 -14.33 -17.64
N VAL A 154 -6.79 -15.34 -18.07
CA VAL A 154 -5.32 -15.25 -18.21
C VAL A 154 -4.93 -14.07 -19.13
N GLY A 155 -5.75 -13.78 -20.15
CA GLY A 155 -5.52 -12.64 -21.04
C GLY A 155 -5.64 -11.28 -20.34
N GLU A 156 -6.48 -11.17 -19.30
CA GLU A 156 -6.59 -9.95 -18.49
C GLU A 156 -5.35 -9.75 -17.62
N ILE A 157 -4.86 -10.82 -16.98
CA ILE A 157 -3.62 -10.82 -16.20
C ILE A 157 -2.45 -10.39 -17.08
N GLU A 158 -2.29 -10.99 -18.26
CA GLU A 158 -1.22 -10.65 -19.21
C GLU A 158 -1.31 -9.21 -19.71
N SER A 159 -2.52 -8.69 -19.91
CA SER A 159 -2.73 -7.29 -20.30
C SER A 159 -2.29 -6.31 -19.19
N LYS A 160 -2.63 -6.60 -17.93
CA LYS A 160 -2.20 -5.78 -16.79
C LYS A 160 -0.70 -5.91 -16.52
N TYR A 161 -0.16 -7.12 -16.63
CA TYR A 161 1.27 -7.40 -16.55
C TYR A 161 2.06 -6.53 -17.53
N LYS A 162 1.67 -6.54 -18.83
CA LYS A 162 2.30 -5.73 -19.87
C LYS A 162 2.26 -4.23 -19.58
N LYS A 163 1.23 -3.72 -18.90
CA LYS A 163 1.18 -2.32 -18.49
C LYS A 163 2.15 -2.04 -17.33
N ALA A 164 2.13 -2.87 -16.31
CA ALA A 164 2.99 -2.72 -15.14
C ALA A 164 4.48 -2.70 -15.52
N ILE A 165 4.95 -3.68 -16.30
CA ILE A 165 6.39 -3.80 -16.62
C ILE A 165 6.94 -2.65 -17.47
N ARG A 166 6.10 -1.97 -18.26
CA ARG A 166 6.54 -0.87 -19.14
C ARG A 166 7.10 0.33 -18.38
N HIS A 167 6.74 0.44 -17.10
CA HIS A 167 7.19 1.54 -16.26
C HIS A 167 8.55 1.28 -15.60
N PHE A 168 8.98 0.03 -15.49
CA PHE A 168 10.15 -0.33 -14.67
C PHE A 168 11.46 -0.15 -15.44
N ASP A 169 12.15 0.94 -15.13
CA ASP A 169 13.51 1.22 -15.54
C ASP A 169 14.51 1.05 -14.36
N SER A 170 15.80 1.29 -14.63
CA SER A 170 16.85 1.20 -13.60
C SER A 170 16.62 2.10 -12.39
N ALA A 171 15.92 3.24 -12.56
CA ALA A 171 15.65 4.17 -11.47
C ALA A 171 14.56 3.62 -10.54
N LEU A 172 13.47 3.07 -11.09
CA LEU A 172 12.42 2.44 -10.28
C LEU A 172 12.92 1.16 -9.60
N LEU A 173 13.70 0.33 -10.30
CA LEU A 173 14.31 -0.87 -9.69
C LEU A 173 15.17 -0.50 -8.49
N LYS A 174 15.99 0.56 -8.62
CA LYS A 174 16.80 1.09 -7.51
C LYS A 174 15.94 1.68 -6.39
N LYS A 175 14.88 2.44 -6.72
CA LYS A 175 13.94 3.03 -5.75
C LYS A 175 13.35 1.94 -4.85
N TYR A 176 12.87 0.85 -5.46
CA TYR A 176 12.22 -0.24 -4.74
C TYR A 176 13.17 -1.33 -4.28
N LYS A 177 14.48 -1.20 -4.50
CA LYS A 177 15.51 -2.18 -4.10
C LYS A 177 15.23 -3.59 -4.62
N VAL A 178 14.68 -3.68 -5.83
CA VAL A 178 14.42 -4.94 -6.54
C VAL A 178 15.36 -5.05 -7.74
N LYS A 179 15.67 -6.28 -8.13
CA LYS A 179 16.54 -6.59 -9.26
C LYS A 179 15.76 -6.67 -10.56
N ASN A 180 14.52 -7.12 -10.50
CA ASN A 180 13.67 -7.35 -11.67
C ASN A 180 12.39 -6.53 -11.59
N SER A 181 11.79 -6.28 -12.75
CA SER A 181 10.40 -5.81 -12.86
C SER A 181 9.44 -6.87 -12.30
N PRO A 182 8.15 -6.53 -12.11
CA PRO A 182 7.13 -7.55 -11.82
C PRO A 182 7.28 -8.75 -12.76
N LYS A 183 7.14 -9.96 -12.22
CA LYS A 183 7.27 -11.21 -13.00
C LYS A 183 5.92 -11.64 -13.55
N LYS A 184 5.92 -12.61 -14.47
CA LYS A 184 4.68 -13.25 -14.96
C LYS A 184 4.09 -14.14 -13.88
N LEU A 185 2.81 -14.49 -14.04
CA LEU A 185 2.03 -15.29 -13.08
C LEU A 185 2.77 -16.58 -12.64
N GLU A 186 3.40 -17.28 -13.57
CA GLU A 186 4.08 -18.56 -13.35
C GLU A 186 5.41 -18.40 -12.59
N ASP A 187 5.99 -17.20 -12.65
CA ASP A 187 7.33 -16.88 -12.17
C ASP A 187 7.32 -16.04 -10.87
N ILE A 188 6.13 -15.70 -10.35
CA ILE A 188 5.97 -14.89 -9.14
C ILE A 188 6.75 -15.49 -7.96
N ASP A 189 7.53 -14.64 -7.29
CA ASP A 189 8.36 -15.00 -6.15
C ASP A 189 8.33 -13.92 -5.04
N PHE A 190 9.16 -14.11 -4.01
CA PHE A 190 9.26 -13.16 -2.90
C PHE A 190 9.57 -11.71 -3.31
N GLU A 191 10.29 -11.48 -4.41
CA GLU A 191 10.60 -10.13 -4.89
C GLU A 191 9.33 -9.39 -5.36
N ASP A 192 8.37 -10.11 -5.96
CA ASP A 192 7.07 -9.58 -6.33
C ASP A 192 6.22 -9.22 -5.11
N TYR A 193 6.23 -10.07 -4.08
CA TYR A 193 5.61 -9.75 -2.79
C TYR A 193 6.19 -8.46 -2.22
N PHE A 194 7.52 -8.37 -2.13
CA PHE A 194 8.21 -7.21 -1.58
C PHE A 194 7.93 -5.95 -2.39
N LEU A 195 7.97 -6.03 -3.72
CA LEU A 195 7.64 -4.92 -4.59
C LEU A 195 6.21 -4.43 -4.34
N PHE A 196 5.25 -5.35 -4.22
CA PHE A 196 3.86 -4.98 -4.03
C PHE A 196 3.60 -4.31 -2.67
N THR A 197 4.31 -4.70 -1.61
CA THR A 197 4.20 -4.02 -0.31
C THR A 197 4.68 -2.58 -0.41
N GLN A 198 5.79 -2.32 -1.11
CA GLN A 198 6.30 -0.96 -1.33
C GLN A 198 5.38 -0.12 -2.21
N ILE A 199 4.87 -0.69 -3.31
CA ILE A 199 3.92 -0.01 -4.21
C ILE A 199 2.66 0.39 -3.44
N THR A 200 2.13 -0.51 -2.60
CA THR A 200 0.95 -0.24 -1.76
C THR A 200 1.20 0.91 -0.78
N LYS A 201 2.39 0.94 -0.14
CA LYS A 201 2.80 2.04 0.77
C LYS A 201 2.89 3.38 0.03
N ASP A 202 3.56 3.42 -1.12
CA ASP A 202 3.72 4.66 -1.89
C ASP A 202 2.39 5.16 -2.46
N LEU A 203 1.56 4.26 -2.97
CA LEU A 203 0.23 4.59 -3.49
C LEU A 203 -0.65 5.19 -2.39
N ALA A 204 -0.70 4.56 -1.21
CA ALA A 204 -1.49 5.05 -0.08
C ALA A 204 -0.99 6.42 0.43
N LEU A 205 0.32 6.64 0.45
CA LEU A 205 0.89 7.94 0.80
C LEU A 205 0.52 9.02 -0.21
N ARG A 206 0.62 8.71 -1.51
CA ARG A 206 0.28 9.65 -2.58
C ARG A 206 -1.20 10.02 -2.55
N ILE A 207 -2.07 9.02 -2.37
CA ILE A 207 -3.52 9.22 -2.20
C ILE A 207 -3.81 10.09 -0.97
N SER A 208 -3.17 9.81 0.16
CA SER A 208 -3.36 10.61 1.39
C SER A 208 -2.93 12.06 1.20
N SER A 209 -1.80 12.27 0.52
CA SER A 209 -1.21 13.60 0.32
C SER A 209 -2.01 14.45 -0.68
N LEU A 210 -2.57 13.83 -1.71
CA LEU A 210 -3.44 14.51 -2.68
C LEU A 210 -4.88 14.68 -2.14
N GLY A 211 -5.38 13.68 -1.42
CA GLY A 211 -6.73 13.58 -0.90
C GLY A 211 -6.95 14.23 0.46
N TYR A 212 -6.16 15.23 0.85
CA TYR A 212 -6.37 15.93 2.12
C TYR A 212 -7.70 16.71 2.11
N PRO A 213 -8.36 16.89 3.28
CA PRO A 213 -9.65 17.55 3.36
C PRO A 213 -9.55 19.03 2.98
N LYS A 214 -10.63 19.64 2.50
CA LYS A 214 -10.65 21.08 2.21
C LYS A 214 -10.43 21.89 3.50
N PRO A 215 -9.84 23.11 3.43
CA PRO A 215 -9.60 23.95 4.60
C PRO A 215 -10.84 24.16 5.48
N LYS A 216 -12.01 24.38 4.86
CA LYS A 216 -13.30 24.49 5.57
C LYS A 216 -13.65 23.24 6.39
N GLY A 217 -13.40 22.04 5.86
CA GLY A 217 -13.61 20.77 6.57
C GLY A 217 -12.69 20.69 7.79
N LEU A 218 -11.40 20.95 7.60
CA LEU A 218 -10.41 20.97 8.70
C LEU A 218 -10.75 22.02 9.77
N ALA A 219 -11.23 23.21 9.39
CA ALA A 219 -11.67 24.24 10.35
C ALA A 219 -12.88 23.78 11.20
N SER A 220 -13.70 22.89 10.65
CA SER A 220 -14.86 22.31 11.33
C SER A 220 -14.56 21.04 12.12
N TRP A 221 -13.34 20.50 11.99
CA TRP A 221 -12.92 19.31 12.72
C TRP A 221 -12.81 19.57 14.22
N ASP A 222 -13.26 18.64 15.05
CA ASP A 222 -13.40 18.86 16.50
C ASP A 222 -12.09 19.22 17.21
N VAL A 223 -10.96 18.74 16.70
CA VAL A 223 -9.64 19.12 17.22
C VAL A 223 -9.37 20.61 16.98
N ILE A 224 -9.64 21.11 15.78
CA ILE A 224 -9.43 22.52 15.41
C ILE A 224 -10.48 23.43 16.06
N LYS A 225 -11.74 22.99 16.18
CA LYS A 225 -12.78 23.71 16.92
C LYS A 225 -12.35 24.06 18.35
N LYS A 226 -11.67 23.15 19.04
CA LYS A 226 -11.15 23.37 20.40
C LYS A 226 -9.99 24.39 20.45
N ILE A 227 -9.29 24.59 19.33
CA ILE A 227 -8.16 25.52 19.20
C ILE A 227 -8.64 26.96 18.90
N LYS A 228 -9.90 27.14 18.43
CA LYS A 228 -10.51 28.46 18.18
C LYS A 228 -10.48 29.42 19.38
N LYS A 229 -10.25 28.92 20.59
CA LYS A 229 -10.03 29.74 21.80
C LYS A 229 -8.85 30.72 21.68
N PHE A 230 -7.93 30.51 20.73
CA PHE A 230 -6.82 31.42 20.45
C PHE A 230 -7.09 32.42 19.32
N LYS A 231 -8.34 32.60 18.89
CA LYS A 231 -8.71 33.49 17.76
C LYS A 231 -8.18 34.92 17.84
N ASP A 232 -7.96 35.43 19.06
CA ASP A 232 -7.48 36.79 19.30
C ASP A 232 -5.96 36.94 19.13
N ASP A 233 -5.22 35.82 19.08
CA ASP A 233 -3.78 35.75 18.84
C ASP A 233 -3.51 34.88 17.60
N LYS A 234 -3.39 35.53 16.44
CA LYS A 234 -3.25 34.85 15.14
C LYS A 234 -2.00 33.97 15.07
N ASP A 235 -0.90 34.39 15.67
CA ASP A 235 0.36 33.65 15.65
C ASP A 235 0.24 32.37 16.49
N ARG A 236 -0.36 32.47 17.67
CA ARG A 236 -0.63 31.32 18.53
C ARG A 236 -1.66 30.37 17.92
N LEU A 237 -2.70 30.90 17.29
CA LEU A 237 -3.69 30.10 16.57
C LEU A 237 -3.04 29.30 15.44
N SER A 238 -2.26 29.97 14.59
CA SER A 238 -1.54 29.38 13.45
C SER A 238 -0.64 28.23 13.90
N LYS A 239 0.26 28.49 14.87
CA LYS A 239 1.16 27.46 15.42
C LYS A 239 0.40 26.28 16.03
N SER A 240 -0.73 26.54 16.69
CA SER A 240 -1.53 25.48 17.31
C SER A 240 -2.22 24.59 16.27
N ILE A 241 -2.74 25.17 15.18
CA ILE A 241 -3.32 24.43 14.06
C ILE A 241 -2.24 23.58 13.38
N GLU A 242 -1.09 24.19 13.05
CA GLU A 242 0.03 23.50 12.44
C GLU A 242 0.49 22.30 13.29
N ASN A 243 0.70 22.50 14.59
CA ASN A 243 1.06 21.43 15.52
C ASN A 243 0.01 20.31 15.57
N ALA A 244 -1.28 20.66 15.51
CA ALA A 244 -2.34 19.66 15.46
C ALA A 244 -2.30 18.85 14.16
N LEU A 245 -2.07 19.49 13.01
CA LEU A 245 -1.93 18.83 11.72
C LEU A 245 -0.68 17.93 11.66
N ILE A 246 0.46 18.39 12.19
CA ILE A 246 1.70 17.60 12.30
C ILE A 246 1.43 16.36 13.17
N THR A 247 0.85 16.57 14.36
CA THR A 247 0.64 15.49 15.33
C THR A 247 -0.35 14.45 14.83
N LYS A 248 -1.41 14.88 14.14
CA LYS A 248 -2.53 14.00 13.75
C LYS A 248 -2.41 13.43 12.35
N PHE A 249 -1.74 14.15 11.45
CA PHE A 249 -1.63 13.76 10.05
C PHE A 249 -0.20 13.68 9.54
N GLY A 250 0.82 13.84 10.40
CA GLY A 250 2.21 13.90 9.94
C GLY A 250 2.41 14.97 8.86
N TYR A 251 1.67 16.07 8.95
CA TYR A 251 1.68 17.16 7.96
C TYR A 251 3.10 17.71 7.82
N ILE A 252 3.62 17.76 6.59
CA ILE A 252 4.89 18.41 6.28
C ILE A 252 4.66 19.40 5.14
N LYS A 253 4.95 20.66 5.43
CA LYS A 253 5.01 21.74 4.46
C LYS A 253 6.25 21.54 3.57
N GLU A 254 6.03 21.20 2.30
CA GLU A 254 7.16 20.97 1.37
C GLU A 254 7.66 22.26 0.71
N ASN A 255 6.84 23.31 0.67
CA ASN A 255 7.18 24.57 0.05
C ASN A 255 6.42 25.75 0.67
N ASP A 256 7.01 26.95 0.60
CA ASP A 256 6.45 28.17 1.19
C ASP A 256 5.08 28.55 0.61
N SER A 257 4.77 28.09 -0.59
CA SER A 257 3.49 28.26 -1.27
C SER A 257 2.32 27.52 -0.64
N ASP A 258 2.56 26.54 0.23
CA ASP A 258 1.48 25.87 0.96
C ASP A 258 0.86 26.83 2.00
N ARG A 259 -0.42 27.10 1.77
CA ARG A 259 -1.25 28.05 2.51
C ARG A 259 -2.30 27.37 3.36
N LEU A 260 -2.25 26.04 3.52
CA LEU A 260 -3.30 25.26 4.19
C LEU A 260 -3.67 25.83 5.57
N VAL A 261 -2.68 26.10 6.42
CA VAL A 261 -2.92 26.67 7.77
C VAL A 261 -3.60 28.04 7.68
N SER A 262 -3.15 28.92 6.79
CA SER A 262 -3.76 30.24 6.59
C SER A 262 -5.18 30.17 6.03
N GLU A 263 -5.45 29.20 5.16
CA GLU A 263 -6.79 28.95 4.60
C GLU A 263 -7.73 28.34 5.64
N ILE A 264 -7.23 27.52 6.57
CA ILE A 264 -8.04 27.04 7.69
C ILE A 264 -8.43 28.21 8.60
N ILE A 265 -7.49 29.10 8.92
CA ILE A 265 -7.73 30.28 9.77
C ILE A 265 -8.81 31.19 9.18
N SER A 266 -8.88 31.36 7.85
CA SER A 266 -9.91 32.20 7.21
C SER A 266 -11.33 31.64 7.36
N HIS A 267 -11.47 30.38 7.78
CA HIS A 267 -12.74 29.71 8.06
C HIS A 267 -13.04 29.53 9.56
N ILE A 268 -12.16 30.03 10.46
CA ILE A 268 -12.31 29.92 11.92
C ILE A 268 -13.10 31.09 12.48
#